data_AF-A0A4Y2PYE3-F1
#
_entry.id   AF-A0A4Y2PYE3-F1
#
_cell.length_a   1.000
_cell.length_b   1.000
_cell.length_c   1.000
_cell.angle_alpha   90.00
_cell.angle_beta   90.00
_cell.angle_gamma   90.00
#
_symmetry.space_group_name_H-M   'P 1'
#
loop_
_entity.id
_entity.type
_entity.pdbx_description
1 polymer ?
#
loop_
_entity_poly.entity_id
_entity_poly.type
_entity_poly.pdbx_seq_one_letter_code
_entity_poly.pdbx_strand_id
1 'polypeptide(L)'
;MPEDISKTKLKRGEHERWSCNRVLCVKWHDKRDVCFLPSKHESVDVTGTGKLRRKEGQTPREEGIKPKCALEYQKGMGGVDFQDQITALFPIMRHTVKGYRKIYFYFLDICIFNSSIEYHKIIGKKKPDTPTSGPTLHSNC
;
A
#
# COMPACT_ATOMS: atom_id res chain seq x y z
N MET A 1 -12.54 -13.85 16.06
CA MET A 1 -12.51 -12.50 16.67
C MET A 1 -13.31 -12.57 17.96
N PRO A 2 -12.87 -11.98 19.08
CA PRO A 2 -13.60 -12.05 20.34
C PRO A 2 -15.04 -11.57 20.19
N GLU A 3 -15.99 -12.30 20.79
CA GLU A 3 -17.43 -11.99 20.64
C GLU A 3 -17.77 -10.59 21.14
N ASP A 4 -17.09 -10.16 22.20
CA ASP A 4 -17.28 -8.86 22.85
C ASP A 4 -17.08 -7.72 21.84
N ILE A 5 -15.93 -7.70 21.15
CA ILE A 5 -15.63 -6.68 20.13
C ILE A 5 -16.54 -6.84 18.90
N SER A 6 -16.82 -8.08 18.52
CA SER A 6 -17.57 -8.36 17.29
C SER A 6 -18.98 -7.77 17.36
N LYS A 7 -19.62 -7.82 18.53
CA LYS A 7 -21.01 -7.39 18.74
C LYS A 7 -21.15 -5.89 18.99
N THR A 8 -20.08 -5.20 19.35
CA THR A 8 -20.11 -3.75 19.59
C THR A 8 -20.49 -2.97 18.34
N LYS A 9 -21.49 -2.10 18.46
CA LYS A 9 -21.89 -1.17 17.41
C LYS A 9 -21.10 0.12 17.55
N LEU A 10 -20.28 0.41 16.54
CA LEU A 10 -19.41 1.59 16.50
C LEU A 10 -20.02 2.65 15.57
N LYS A 11 -19.87 3.92 15.93
CA LYS A 11 -20.12 5.02 14.99
C LYS A 11 -18.96 5.12 14.01
N ARG A 12 -19.20 5.79 12.89
CA ARG A 12 -18.17 6.00 11.87
C ARG A 12 -16.98 6.77 12.42
N GLY A 13 -15.79 6.21 12.23
CA GLY A 13 -14.53 6.73 12.76
C GLY A 13 -14.15 6.15 14.13
N GLU A 14 -15.09 5.54 14.86
CA GLU A 14 -14.81 4.89 16.13
C GLU A 14 -14.12 3.53 15.92
N HIS A 15 -13.35 3.13 16.92
CA HIS A 15 -12.67 1.87 16.96
C HIS A 15 -12.74 1.26 18.36
N GLU A 16 -12.70 -0.07 18.41
CA GLU A 16 -12.58 -0.83 19.64
C GLU A 16 -11.35 -1.73 19.54
N ARG A 17 -10.72 -1.98 20.68
CA ARG A 17 -9.52 -2.81 20.76
C ARG A 17 -9.65 -3.88 21.81
N TRP A 18 -8.94 -4.97 21.58
CA TRP A 18 -8.70 -6.02 22.56
C TRP A 18 -7.33 -6.60 22.32
N SER A 19 -6.64 -7.00 23.37
CA SER A 19 -5.30 -7.56 23.27
C SER A 19 -5.21 -8.83 24.10
N CYS A 20 -4.61 -9.87 23.53
CA CYS A 20 -4.28 -11.10 24.25
C CYS A 20 -2.96 -11.64 23.73
N ASN A 21 -2.08 -12.07 24.63
CA ASN A 21 -0.80 -12.72 24.29
C ASN A 21 0.01 -11.96 23.22
N ARG A 22 0.13 -10.63 23.36
CA ARG A 22 0.83 -9.72 22.43
C ARG A 22 0.24 -9.61 21.03
N VAL A 23 -0.96 -10.15 20.81
CA VAL A 23 -1.75 -9.94 19.60
C VAL A 23 -2.82 -8.91 19.89
N LEU A 24 -2.82 -7.83 19.10
CA LEU A 24 -3.84 -6.79 19.16
C LEU A 24 -4.94 -7.11 18.14
N CYS A 25 -6.19 -6.94 18.54
CA CYS A 25 -7.37 -7.00 17.69
C CYS A 25 -8.02 -5.62 17.69
N VAL A 26 -8.28 -5.09 16.49
CA VAL A 26 -8.87 -3.77 16.31
C VAL A 26 -10.09 -3.90 15.42
N LYS A 27 -11.24 -3.44 15.89
CA LYS A 27 -12.44 -3.23 15.07
C LYS A 27 -12.57 -1.75 14.80
N TRP A 28 -12.68 -1.34 13.55
CA TRP A 28 -12.85 0.05 13.14
C TRP A 28 -14.03 0.17 12.18
N HIS A 29 -14.90 1.14 12.41
CA HIS A 29 -16.06 1.37 11.54
C HIS A 29 -15.81 2.54 10.59
N ASP A 30 -15.79 2.27 9.28
CA ASP A 30 -15.86 3.31 8.25
C ASP A 30 -17.21 3.31 7.54
N LYS A 31 -17.30 2.74 6.33
CA LYS A 31 -18.56 2.43 5.65
C LYS A 31 -19.10 1.06 6.09
N ARG A 32 -18.18 0.20 6.53
CA ARG A 32 -18.39 -1.17 7.02
C ARG A 32 -17.42 -1.39 8.17
N ASP A 33 -17.71 -2.38 9.00
CA ASP A 33 -16.78 -2.85 10.02
C ASP A 33 -15.55 -3.46 9.34
N VAL A 34 -14.37 -2.99 9.75
CA VAL A 34 -13.08 -3.53 9.31
C VAL A 34 -12.31 -3.98 10.53
N CYS A 35 -11.81 -5.21 10.49
CA CYS A 35 -11.14 -5.84 11.61
C CYS A 35 -9.67 -6.09 11.26
N PHE A 36 -8.77 -5.72 12.16
CA PHE A 36 -7.32 -5.92 12.01
C PHE A 36 -6.79 -6.78 13.16
N LEU A 37 -5.79 -7.60 12.86
CA LEU A 37 -5.04 -8.40 13.84
C LEU A 37 -3.53 -8.08 13.75
N PRO A 38 -3.10 -6.85 14.08
CA PRO A 38 -1.68 -6.53 14.05
C PRO A 38 -0.90 -7.23 15.17
N SER A 39 0.27 -7.76 14.83
CA SER A 39 1.25 -8.29 15.78
C SER A 39 2.38 -7.31 16.12
N LYS A 40 2.53 -6.24 15.32
CA LYS A 40 3.60 -5.23 15.48
C LYS A 40 3.21 -4.04 16.35
N HIS A 41 1.91 -3.87 16.65
CA HIS A 41 1.40 -2.70 17.36
C HIS A 41 0.87 -3.11 18.73
N GLU A 42 1.29 -2.37 19.76
CA GLU A 42 0.83 -2.56 21.14
C GLU A 42 -0.38 -1.66 21.47
N SER A 43 -0.48 -0.49 20.83
CA SER A 43 -1.60 0.45 20.93
C SER A 43 -2.30 0.67 19.59
N VAL A 44 -3.55 1.15 19.65
CA VAL A 44 -4.25 1.68 18.47
C VAL A 44 -3.98 3.18 18.41
N ASP A 45 -2.98 3.56 17.64
CA ASP A 45 -2.78 4.97 17.30
C ASP A 45 -3.73 5.34 16.18
N VAL A 46 -4.29 6.54 16.26
CA VAL A 46 -5.22 7.06 15.27
C VAL A 46 -4.57 8.25 14.58
N THR A 47 -4.67 8.30 13.25
CA THR A 47 -4.05 9.36 12.45
C THR A 47 -5.08 9.94 11.49
N GLY A 48 -5.17 11.27 11.48
CA GLY A 48 -5.92 12.00 10.46
C GLY A 48 -5.26 11.81 9.10
N THR A 49 -6.03 11.42 8.08
CA THR A 49 -5.46 11.18 6.75
C THR A 49 -5.21 12.46 5.95
N GLY A 50 -5.52 13.65 6.48
CA GLY A 50 -5.53 14.92 5.74
C GLY A 50 -6.57 14.98 4.62
N LYS A 51 -7.27 13.86 4.37
CA LYS A 51 -8.30 13.73 3.34
C LYS A 51 -9.63 14.18 3.93
N LEU A 52 -10.02 15.40 3.58
CA LEU A 52 -11.34 15.96 3.87
C LEU A 52 -12.40 15.16 3.11
N ARG A 53 -13.36 14.60 3.84
CA ARG A 53 -14.48 13.87 3.25
C ARG A 53 -15.68 14.79 3.07
N ARG A 54 -16.29 14.73 1.88
CA ARG A 54 -17.62 15.30 1.63
C ARG A 54 -18.64 14.41 2.36
N LYS A 55 -19.26 14.93 3.42
CA LYS A 55 -20.61 14.51 3.77
C LYS A 55 -21.55 15.20 2.78
N GLU A 56 -22.48 14.46 2.21
CA GLU A 56 -23.52 15.01 1.34
C GLU A 56 -24.30 16.07 2.16
N GLY A 57 -24.21 17.34 1.75
CA GLY A 57 -24.97 18.44 2.35
C GLY A 57 -24.42 19.14 3.61
N GLN A 58 -23.23 18.79 4.14
CA GLN A 58 -22.67 19.47 5.32
C GLN A 58 -21.25 20.03 5.11
N THR A 59 -21.13 21.35 5.31
CA THR A 59 -19.90 22.05 5.70
C THR A 59 -19.90 22.16 7.23
N PRO A 60 -18.84 21.76 7.94
CA PRO A 60 -17.47 21.54 7.47
C PRO A 60 -17.19 20.12 6.98
N ARG A 61 -16.17 19.97 6.12
CA ARG A 61 -15.66 18.66 5.70
C ARG A 61 -14.94 18.02 6.89
N GLU A 62 -15.33 16.82 7.29
CA GLU A 62 -14.67 16.07 8.36
C GLU A 62 -13.40 15.39 7.83
N GLU A 63 -12.34 15.40 8.64
CA GLU A 63 -11.12 14.67 8.34
C GLU A 63 -11.35 13.17 8.53
N GLY A 64 -10.90 12.36 7.56
CA GLY A 64 -10.92 10.91 7.69
C GLY A 64 -9.97 10.44 8.79
N ILE A 65 -10.52 10.11 9.95
CA ILE A 65 -9.79 9.51 11.07
C ILE A 65 -9.62 8.01 10.78
N LYS A 66 -8.38 7.52 10.75
CA LYS A 66 -8.07 6.10 10.50
C LYS A 66 -7.09 5.55 11.54
N PRO A 67 -7.22 4.27 11.92
CA PRO A 67 -6.19 3.59 12.69
C PRO A 67 -4.88 3.53 11.90
N LYS A 68 -3.75 3.74 12.57
CA LYS A 68 -2.41 3.63 11.98
C LYS A 68 -2.16 2.23 11.41
N CYS A 69 -2.64 1.19 12.10
CA CYS A 69 -2.57 -0.19 11.61
C CYS A 69 -3.27 -0.37 10.25
N ALA A 70 -4.35 0.39 9.98
CA ALA A 70 -5.03 0.35 8.68
C ALA A 70 -4.18 1.00 7.58
N LEU A 71 -3.47 2.10 7.89
CA LEU A 71 -2.57 2.77 6.96
C LEU A 71 -1.35 1.90 6.62
N GLU A 72 -0.75 1.29 7.63
CA GLU A 72 0.39 0.39 7.44
C GLU A 72 0.01 -0.87 6.66
N TYR A 73 -1.16 -1.43 6.95
CA TYR A 73 -1.70 -2.55 6.19
C TYR A 73 -1.92 -2.16 4.72
N GLN A 74 -2.56 -1.01 4.46
CA GLN A 74 -2.76 -0.50 3.11
C GLN A 74 -1.44 -0.27 2.37
N LYS A 75 -0.39 0.22 3.06
CA LYS A 75 0.95 0.41 2.49
C LYS A 75 1.61 -0.92 2.12
N GLY A 76 1.42 -1.97 2.92
CA GLY A 76 2.01 -3.29 2.70
C GLY A 76 1.29 -4.12 1.63
N MET A 77 -0.03 -3.98 1.48
CA MET A 77 -0.82 -4.83 0.59
C MET A 77 -0.58 -4.59 -0.90
N GLY A 78 -0.34 -3.33 -1.31
CA GLY A 78 -0.40 -2.95 -2.73
C GLY A 78 0.67 -3.54 -3.63
N GLY A 79 1.66 -4.25 -3.09
CA GLY A 79 2.76 -4.81 -3.88
C GLY A 79 2.32 -5.91 -4.85
N VAL A 80 1.48 -6.85 -4.38
CA VAL A 80 1.02 -7.98 -5.20
C VAL A 80 0.05 -7.50 -6.28
N ASP A 81 -0.95 -6.71 -5.88
CA ASP A 81 -1.94 -6.16 -6.83
C ASP A 81 -1.27 -5.32 -7.93
N PHE A 82 -0.21 -4.57 -7.59
CA PHE A 82 0.54 -3.79 -8.56
C PHE A 82 1.31 -4.67 -9.55
N GLN A 83 1.98 -5.71 -9.07
CA GLN A 83 2.65 -6.68 -9.93
C GLN A 83 1.65 -7.38 -10.85
N ASP A 84 0.49 -7.79 -10.33
CA ASP A 84 -0.57 -8.45 -11.10
C ASP A 84 -1.15 -7.51 -12.16
N GLN A 85 -1.33 -6.22 -11.84
CA GLN A 85 -1.75 -5.20 -12.81
C GLN A 85 -0.75 -5.02 -13.96
N ILE A 86 0.55 -4.95 -13.65
CA ILE A 86 1.60 -4.83 -14.69
C ILE A 86 1.65 -6.09 -15.55
N THR A 87 1.58 -7.26 -14.92
CA THR A 87 1.60 -8.54 -15.61
C THR A 87 0.39 -8.72 -16.53
N ALA A 88 -0.79 -8.23 -16.10
CA ALA A 88 -2.01 -8.23 -16.91
C ALA A 88 -1.95 -7.25 -18.09
N LEU A 89 -1.18 -6.16 -17.98
CA LEU A 89 -1.01 -5.20 -19.07
C LEU A 89 -0.11 -5.73 -20.20
N PHE A 90 0.87 -6.57 -19.85
CA PHE A 90 1.84 -7.13 -20.81
C PHE A 90 1.91 -8.66 -20.75
N PRO A 91 0.80 -9.39 -21.03
CA PRO A 91 0.81 -10.85 -20.94
C PRO A 91 1.64 -11.46 -22.08
N ILE A 92 2.69 -12.22 -21.74
CA ILE A 92 3.43 -13.02 -22.74
C ILE A 92 2.59 -14.21 -23.22
N MET A 93 1.68 -14.68 -22.36
CA MET A 93 0.82 -15.81 -22.62
C MET A 93 -0.18 -15.55 -23.76
N ARG A 94 -0.06 -16.30 -24.85
CA ARG A 94 -1.09 -16.39 -25.90
C ARG A 94 -2.12 -17.45 -25.51
N HIS A 95 -3.40 -17.24 -25.84
CA HIS A 95 -4.48 -18.18 -25.55
C HIS A 95 -4.07 -19.64 -25.85
N THR A 96 -4.09 -20.50 -24.83
CA THR A 96 -3.65 -21.89 -24.92
C THR A 96 -4.53 -22.77 -24.05
N VAL A 97 -4.95 -23.91 -24.60
CA VAL A 97 -5.85 -24.89 -23.93
C VAL A 97 -5.11 -25.73 -22.89
N LYS A 98 -3.77 -25.86 -22.99
CA LYS A 98 -2.96 -26.72 -22.12
C LYS A 98 -2.46 -25.99 -20.86
N GLY A 99 -2.91 -26.41 -19.68
CA GLY A 99 -2.62 -25.73 -18.40
C GLY A 99 -1.13 -25.62 -18.03
N TYR A 100 -0.29 -26.61 -18.35
CA TYR A 100 1.15 -26.51 -18.03
C TYR A 100 1.87 -25.37 -18.76
N ARG A 101 1.42 -25.03 -19.97
CA ARG A 101 1.97 -23.89 -20.73
C ARG A 101 1.62 -22.56 -20.06
N LYS A 102 0.42 -22.46 -19.46
CA LYS A 102 0.00 -21.29 -18.67
C LYS A 102 0.94 -21.04 -17.50
N ILE A 103 1.31 -22.11 -16.77
CA ILE A 103 2.27 -22.03 -15.66
C ILE A 103 3.65 -21.59 -16.16
N TYR A 104 4.14 -22.17 -17.27
CA TYR A 104 5.44 -21.81 -17.85
C TYR A 104 5.52 -20.31 -18.24
N PHE A 105 4.52 -19.79 -18.94
CA PHE A 105 4.51 -18.37 -19.32
C PHE A 105 4.39 -17.44 -18.12
N TYR A 106 3.60 -17.81 -17.10
CA TYR A 106 3.51 -17.05 -15.87
C TYR A 106 4.86 -16.96 -15.12
N PHE A 107 5.65 -18.05 -15.12
CA PHE A 107 7.00 -18.00 -14.58
C PHE A 107 7.91 -17.02 -15.35
N LEU A 108 7.81 -16.99 -16.69
CA LEU A 108 8.56 -16.04 -17.50
C LEU A 108 8.17 -14.58 -17.21
N ASP A 109 6.87 -14.30 -17.07
CA ASP A 109 6.36 -12.97 -16.73
C ASP A 109 6.95 -12.48 -15.39
N ILE A 110 6.94 -13.34 -14.36
CA ILE A 110 7.55 -13.02 -13.04
C ILE A 110 9.06 -12.80 -13.16
N CYS A 111 9.78 -13.64 -13.90
CA CYS A 111 11.23 -13.51 -14.09
C CYS A 111 11.60 -12.18 -14.74
N ILE A 112 10.86 -11.78 -15.78
CA ILE A 112 11.08 -10.51 -16.48
C ILE A 112 10.75 -9.33 -15.57
N PHE A 113 9.64 -9.39 -14.84
CA PHE A 113 9.27 -8.36 -13.87
C PHE A 113 10.36 -8.18 -12.81
N ASN A 114 10.81 -9.26 -12.17
CA ASN A 114 11.88 -9.22 -11.16
C ASN A 114 13.21 -8.71 -11.73
N SER A 115 13.58 -9.14 -12.94
CA SER A 115 14.80 -8.66 -13.62
C SER A 115 14.73 -7.16 -13.89
N SER A 116 13.56 -6.66 -14.30
CA SER A 116 13.35 -5.23 -14.52
C SER A 116 13.44 -4.44 -13.22
N ILE A 117 12.91 -4.95 -12.11
CA ILE A 117 13.05 -4.32 -10.79
C ILE A 117 14.53 -4.20 -10.41
N GLU A 118 15.30 -5.27 -10.59
CA GLU A 118 16.73 -5.25 -10.24
C GLU A 118 17.51 -4.30 -11.13
N TYR A 119 17.24 -4.28 -12.43
CA TYR A 119 17.81 -3.33 -13.37
C TYR A 119 17.54 -1.87 -12.97
N HIS A 120 16.30 -1.53 -12.63
CA HIS A 120 15.93 -0.19 -12.17
C HIS A 120 16.56 0.18 -10.81
N LYS A 121 16.76 -0.80 -9.91
CA LYS A 121 17.49 -0.57 -8.65
C LYS A 121 18.95 -0.23 -8.90
N ILE A 122 19.60 -0.91 -9.85
CA ILE A 122 21.01 -0.65 -10.20
C ILE A 122 21.16 0.72 -10.86
N ILE A 123 20.27 1.06 -11.79
CA ILE A 123 20.29 2.37 -12.46
C ILE A 123 19.90 3.50 -11.51
N GLY A 124 18.93 3.29 -10.63
CA GLY A 124 18.55 4.27 -9.60
C GLY A 124 19.67 4.56 -8.59
N LYS A 125 20.60 3.61 -8.39
CA LYS A 125 21.84 3.81 -7.61
C LYS A 125 22.90 4.58 -8.39
N LYS A 126 22.91 4.51 -9.72
CA LYS A 126 23.68 5.39 -10.61
C LYS A 126 22.93 6.72 -10.81
N LYS A 127 22.82 7.56 -9.78
CA LYS A 127 22.63 8.99 -10.07
C LYS A 127 23.84 9.45 -10.90
N PRO A 128 23.65 10.24 -11.97
CA PRO A 128 24.79 10.82 -12.67
C PRO A 128 25.52 11.72 -11.67
N ASP A 129 26.81 11.47 -11.48
CA ASP A 129 27.70 12.46 -10.87
C ASP A 129 27.54 13.72 -11.69
N THR A 130 26.93 14.74 -11.08
CA THR A 130 26.82 16.05 -11.69
C THR A 130 28.24 16.61 -11.74
N PRO A 131 28.79 17.01 -12.90
CA PRO A 131 30.06 17.70 -12.92
C PRO A 131 29.86 19.05 -12.25
N THR A 132 30.40 19.20 -11.04
CA THR A 132 30.54 20.48 -10.36
C THR A 132 31.47 21.39 -11.16
N SER A 133 31.05 22.66 -11.25
CA SER A 133 31.81 23.83 -11.70
C SER A 133 32.27 23.85 -13.16
N GLY A 134 31.49 24.54 -14.00
CA GLY A 134 32.05 25.22 -15.16
C GLY A 134 33.03 26.32 -14.69
N PRO A 135 34.15 26.54 -15.40
CA PRO A 135 34.98 27.71 -15.15
C PRO A 135 34.30 28.93 -15.75
N THR A 136 34.11 29.95 -14.92
CA THR A 136 33.87 31.34 -15.32
C THR A 136 34.97 31.79 -16.28
N LEU A 137 34.64 31.95 -17.56
CA LEU A 137 35.41 32.75 -18.49
C LEU A 137 34.74 34.13 -18.56
N HIS A 138 35.30 35.08 -17.82
CA HIS A 138 35.30 36.47 -18.24
C HIS A 138 36.04 36.54 -19.58
N SER A 139 35.38 37.01 -20.63
CA SER A 139 36.06 37.58 -21.78
C SER A 139 35.37 38.86 -22.19
N ASN A 140 36.08 39.96 -21.96
CA ASN A 140 35.86 41.25 -22.58
C ASN A 140 35.86 41.11 -24.11
N CYS A 141 34.80 41.59 -24.74
CA CYS A 141 34.77 42.49 -25.90
C CYS A 141 33.32 42.72 -26.31
#